data_AF-A0A0G4NUP4-F1
#
_entry.id   AF-A0A0G4NUP4-F1
#
_cell.length_a   1.000
_cell.length_b   1.000
_cell.length_c   1.000
_cell.angle_alpha   90.00
_cell.angle_beta   90.00
_cell.angle_gamma   90.00
#
_symmetry.space_group_name_H-M   'P 1'
#
loop_
_entity.id
_entity.type
_entity.pdbx_description
1 polymer ?
#
loop_
_entity_poly.entity_id
_entity_poly.type
_entity_poly.pdbx_seq_one_letter_code
_entity_poly.pdbx_strand_id
1 'polypeptide(L)'
;MPSPRLPQQVLDLSGDLEELVFTKAAIGIYDRTMLAINNSTTAAAQLNLNRGSWLQAKSKVASLHRSIVADFNRLPRHMKCTFVRANRSTLCEHGFRPSADNLEITRPGSRRVVVIL
;
A
#
# COMPACT_ATOMS: atom_id res chain seq x y z
N MET A 1 29.81 8.10 14.82
CA MET A 1 28.91 7.00 15.25
C MET A 1 28.27 6.39 14.02
N PRO A 2 28.35 5.07 13.80
CA PRO A 2 27.67 4.46 12.65
C PRO A 2 26.16 4.43 12.93
N SER A 3 25.35 4.94 11.99
CA SER A 3 23.89 4.82 12.05
C SER A 3 23.51 3.34 12.22
N PRO A 4 22.54 3.00 13.10
CA PRO A 4 22.06 1.63 13.19
C PRO A 4 21.53 1.23 11.81
N ARG A 5 22.20 0.27 11.16
CA ARG A 5 21.75 -0.26 9.88
C ARG A 5 20.42 -0.95 10.12
N LEU A 6 19.36 -0.43 9.51
CA LEU A 6 18.06 -1.10 9.53
C LEU A 6 18.23 -2.49 8.87
N PRO A 7 17.64 -3.54 9.44
CA PRO A 7 17.65 -4.86 8.84
C PRO A 7 17.07 -4.81 7.42
N GLN A 8 17.67 -5.55 6.49
CA GLN A 8 17.25 -5.56 5.07
C GLN A 8 15.74 -5.80 4.91
N GLN A 9 15.16 -6.71 5.70
CA GLN A 9 13.73 -7.00 5.68
C GLN A 9 12.83 -5.79 6.01
N VAL A 10 13.30 -4.87 6.87
CA VAL A 10 12.57 -3.64 7.22
C VAL A 10 12.70 -2.61 6.10
N LEU A 11 13.85 -2.58 5.42
CA LEU A 11 14.06 -1.73 4.24
C LEU A 11 13.21 -2.20 3.07
N ASP A 12 13.20 -3.50 2.78
CA ASP A 12 12.38 -4.10 1.73
C ASP A 12 10.90 -3.81 1.97
N LEU A 13 10.41 -4.01 3.20
CA LEU A 13 9.03 -3.72 3.57
C LEU A 13 8.68 -2.22 3.46
N SER A 14 9.65 -1.34 3.73
CA SER A 14 9.46 0.11 3.54
C SER A 14 9.43 0.48 2.06
N GLY A 15 10.23 -0.18 1.22
CA GLY A 15 10.20 -0.06 -0.23
C GLY A 15 8.86 -0.51 -0.82
N ASP A 16 8.32 -1.64 -0.37
CA ASP A 16 6.98 -2.11 -0.76
C ASP A 16 5.89 -1.09 -0.40
N LEU A 17 5.99 -0.47 0.79
CA LEU A 17 5.04 0.56 1.22
C LEU A 17 5.15 1.82 0.35
N GLU A 18 6.37 2.24 0.00
CA GLU A 18 6.61 3.36 -0.91
C GLU A 18 6.07 3.08 -2.32
N GLU A 19 6.28 1.86 -2.83
CA GLU A 19 5.75 1.44 -4.12
C GLU A 19 4.21 1.43 -4.13
N LEU A 20 3.58 1.04 -3.02
CA LEU A 20 2.14 1.11 -2.85
C LEU A 20 1.64 2.56 -2.92
N VAL A 21 2.31 3.48 -2.23
CA VAL A 21 1.98 4.92 -2.25
C VAL A 21 2.05 5.45 -3.68
N PHE A 22 3.16 5.20 -4.36
CA PHE A 22 3.39 5.65 -5.73
C PHE A 22 2.35 5.08 -6.70
N THR A 23 2.08 3.78 -6.62
CA THR A 23 1.12 3.12 -7.51
C THR A 23 -0.30 3.66 -7.30
N LYS A 24 -0.71 3.91 -6.05
CA LYS A 24 -2.00 4.53 -5.75
C LYS A 24 -2.11 5.96 -6.26
N ALA A 25 -1.04 6.75 -6.14
CA ALA A 25 -1.00 8.10 -6.69
C ALA A 25 -1.15 8.09 -8.21
N ALA A 26 -0.45 7.20 -8.91
CA ALA A 26 -0.55 7.04 -10.36
C ALA A 26 -1.98 6.65 -10.81
N ILE A 27 -2.62 5.72 -10.09
CA ILE A 27 -4.04 5.36 -10.34
C ILE A 27 -4.95 6.56 -10.13
N GLY A 28 -4.75 7.34 -9.05
CA GLY A 28 -5.57 8.52 -8.78
C GLY A 28 -5.45 9.61 -9.85
N ILE A 29 -4.24 9.83 -10.38
CA ILE A 29 -4.02 10.74 -11.52
C ILE A 29 -4.75 10.21 -12.75
N TYR A 30 -4.61 8.92 -13.06
CA TYR A 30 -5.32 8.30 -14.17
C TYR A 30 -6.84 8.48 -14.07
N ASP A 31 -7.43 8.18 -12.91
CA ASP A 31 -8.87 8.27 -12.69
C ASP A 31 -9.38 9.71 -12.89
N ARG A 32 -8.64 10.71 -12.40
CA ARG A 32 -8.98 12.14 -12.63
C ARG A 32 -8.85 12.53 -14.10
N THR A 33 -7.79 12.09 -14.76
CA THR A 33 -7.57 12.38 -16.18
C THR A 33 -8.65 11.75 -17.05
N MET A 34 -9.04 10.50 -16.79
CA MET A 34 -10.16 9.84 -17.49
C MET A 34 -11.47 10.58 -17.28
N LEU A 35 -11.74 11.04 -16.05
CA LEU A 35 -12.94 11.82 -15.75
C LEU A 35 -12.96 13.14 -16.53
N ALA A 36 -11.82 13.82 -16.66
CA ALA A 36 -11.69 15.02 -17.49
C ALA A 36 -11.86 14.71 -18.98
N ILE A 37 -11.30 13.61 -19.48
CA ILE A 37 -11.41 13.23 -20.90
C ILE A 37 -12.84 12.82 -21.24
N ASN A 38 -13.54 12.06 -20.40
CA ASN A 38 -14.95 11.72 -20.63
C ASN A 38 -15.85 12.96 -20.74
N ASN A 39 -15.43 14.08 -20.16
CA ASN A 39 -16.11 15.37 -20.28
C ASN A 39 -15.65 16.19 -21.51
N SER A 40 -14.79 15.65 -22.37
CA SER A 40 -14.22 16.28 -23.56
C SER A 40 -14.36 15.38 -24.80
N THR A 41 -14.44 15.94 -26.01
CA THR A 41 -14.82 15.21 -27.23
C THR A 41 -13.68 14.41 -27.89
N THR A 42 -12.57 14.09 -27.19
CA THR A 42 -11.32 13.65 -27.85
C THR A 42 -10.79 12.27 -27.41
N ALA A 43 -10.53 11.43 -28.44
CA ALA A 43 -9.61 10.29 -28.56
C ALA A 43 -9.87 8.98 -27.76
N ALA A 44 -10.84 8.18 -28.20
CA ALA A 44 -11.12 6.82 -27.72
C ALA A 44 -9.95 5.80 -27.81
N ALA A 45 -8.99 5.97 -28.72
CA ALA A 45 -7.95 4.97 -28.98
C ALA A 45 -6.80 4.97 -27.95
N GLN A 46 -6.34 6.15 -27.49
CA GLN A 46 -5.33 6.25 -26.43
C GLN A 46 -5.87 5.78 -25.07
N LEU A 47 -7.19 5.86 -24.86
CA LEU A 47 -7.86 5.40 -23.64
C LEU A 47 -7.76 3.87 -23.46
N ASN A 48 -7.78 3.10 -24.55
CA ASN A 48 -7.80 1.63 -24.47
C ASN A 48 -6.46 1.01 -24.05
N LEU A 49 -5.32 1.53 -24.54
CA LEU A 49 -3.99 1.09 -24.10
C LEU A 49 -3.73 1.44 -22.62
N ASN A 50 -4.16 2.63 -22.23
CA ASN A 50 -4.09 3.17 -20.88
C ASN A 50 -4.93 2.37 -19.87
N ARG A 51 -6.05 1.79 -20.31
CA ARG A 51 -6.92 0.95 -19.47
C ARG A 51 -6.26 -0.34 -19.02
N GLY A 52 -5.46 -0.98 -19.89
CA GLY A 52 -4.73 -2.21 -19.56
C GLY A 52 -3.71 -1.98 -18.44
N SER A 53 -2.87 -0.96 -18.58
CA SER A 53 -1.90 -0.56 -17.56
C SER A 53 -2.56 -0.15 -16.24
N TRP A 54 -3.71 0.51 -16.29
CA TRP A 54 -4.48 0.87 -15.11
C TRP A 54 -5.03 -0.35 -14.35
N LEU A 55 -5.58 -1.35 -15.07
CA LEU A 55 -6.03 -2.60 -14.43
C LEU A 55 -4.86 -3.36 -13.80
N GLN A 56 -3.70 -3.39 -14.46
CA GLN A 56 -2.48 -3.97 -13.91
C GLN A 56 -2.03 -3.24 -12.64
N ALA A 57 -2.03 -1.90 -12.64
CA ALA A 57 -1.70 -1.10 -11.46
C ALA A 57 -2.65 -1.39 -10.29
N LYS A 58 -3.96 -1.50 -10.55
CA LYS A 58 -4.95 -1.89 -9.52
C LYS A 58 -4.69 -3.29 -8.96
N SER A 59 -4.38 -4.25 -9.83
CA SER A 59 -3.99 -5.61 -9.41
C SER A 59 -2.72 -5.58 -8.55
N LYS A 60 -1.73 -4.76 -8.92
CA LYS A 60 -0.49 -4.57 -8.18
C LYS A 60 -0.73 -3.98 -6.79
N VAL A 61 -1.61 -3.00 -6.64
CA VAL A 61 -2.04 -2.47 -5.32
C VAL A 61 -2.57 -3.59 -4.43
N ALA A 62 -3.46 -4.44 -4.95
CA ALA A 62 -4.00 -5.56 -4.18
C ALA A 62 -2.94 -6.62 -3.86
N SER A 63 -1.92 -6.78 -4.70
CA SER A 63 -0.77 -7.64 -4.43
C SER A 63 0.11 -7.08 -3.31
N LEU A 64 0.48 -5.79 -3.39
CA LEU A 64 1.29 -5.10 -2.38
C LEU A 64 0.61 -5.08 -1.02
N HIS A 65 -0.71 -4.85 -0.97
CA HIS A 65 -1.44 -4.96 0.29
C HIS A 65 -1.33 -6.34 0.94
N ARG A 66 -1.22 -7.42 0.14
CA ARG A 66 -1.05 -8.78 0.65
C ARG A 66 0.40 -9.06 1.05
N SER A 67 1.38 -8.67 0.22
CA SER A 67 2.81 -8.88 0.52
C SER A 67 3.20 -8.15 1.80
N ILE A 68 2.86 -6.87 1.93
CA ILE A 68 3.19 -6.05 3.10
C ILE A 68 2.69 -6.68 4.39
N VAL A 69 1.45 -7.20 4.43
CA VAL A 69 0.93 -7.89 5.63
C VAL A 69 1.68 -9.19 5.90
N ALA A 70 1.96 -9.98 4.86
CA ALA A 70 2.66 -11.26 4.99
C ALA A 70 4.10 -11.06 5.49
N ASP A 71 4.83 -10.12 4.90
CA ASP A 71 6.24 -9.86 5.23
C ASP A 71 6.36 -9.15 6.56
N PHE A 72 5.45 -8.22 6.87
CA PHE A 72 5.34 -7.67 8.23
C PHE A 72 5.16 -8.78 9.26
N ASN A 73 4.30 -9.76 9.01
CA ASN A 73 4.04 -10.84 9.96
C ASN A 73 5.27 -11.73 10.23
N ARG A 74 6.19 -11.82 9.28
CA ARG A 74 7.47 -12.55 9.41
C ARG A 74 8.52 -11.79 10.23
N LEU A 75 8.34 -10.48 10.43
CA LEU A 75 9.30 -9.67 11.19
C LEU A 75 9.31 -10.05 12.68
N PRO A 76 10.48 -10.04 13.34
CA PRO A 76 10.58 -10.08 14.80
C PRO A 76 9.80 -8.93 15.46
N ARG A 77 9.32 -9.18 16.69
CA ARG A 77 8.49 -8.23 17.46
C ARG A 77 9.07 -6.81 17.52
N HIS A 78 10.36 -6.67 17.80
CA HIS A 78 10.99 -5.36 17.92
C HIS A 78 11.03 -4.61 16.58
N MET A 79 11.20 -5.32 15.46
CA MET A 79 11.22 -4.73 14.11
C MET A 79 9.82 -4.31 13.67
N LYS A 80 8.78 -5.10 13.99
CA LYS A 80 7.38 -4.74 13.78
C LYS A 80 7.04 -3.40 14.42
N CYS A 81 7.39 -3.25 15.70
CA CYS A 81 7.18 -1.99 16.44
C CYS A 81 7.90 -0.81 15.79
N THR A 82 9.16 -0.99 15.39
CA THR A 82 9.94 0.07 14.72
C THR A 82 9.30 0.47 13.39
N PHE A 83 8.95 -0.49 12.55
CA PHE A 83 8.33 -0.25 11.25
C PHE A 83 6.99 0.49 11.39
N VAL A 84 6.10 0.02 12.26
CA VAL A 84 4.78 0.66 12.47
C VAL A 84 4.93 2.07 13.03
N ARG A 85 5.84 2.28 13.99
CA ARG A 85 6.06 3.63 14.55
C ARG A 85 6.56 4.61 13.50
N ALA A 86 7.50 4.19 12.67
CA ALA A 86 8.05 5.02 11.59
C ALA A 86 7.02 5.35 10.51
N ASN A 87 6.11 4.41 10.20
CA ASN A 87 5.21 4.51 9.04
C ASN A 87 3.73 4.65 9.40
N ARG A 88 3.38 4.99 10.66
CA ARG A 88 2.00 4.90 11.17
C ARG A 88 1.00 5.70 10.34
N SER A 89 1.34 6.95 10.01
CA SER A 89 0.48 7.83 9.21
C SER A 89 0.24 7.24 7.82
N THR A 90 1.31 6.87 7.12
CA THR A 90 1.29 6.28 5.76
C THR A 90 0.50 4.98 5.73
N LEU A 91 0.68 4.10 6.72
CA LEU A 91 -0.08 2.87 6.86
C LEU A 91 -1.58 3.15 6.98
N CYS A 92 -1.97 4.05 7.88
CA CYS A 92 -3.37 4.43 8.08
C CYS A 92 -3.98 5.08 6.83
N GLU A 93 -3.29 6.02 6.21
CA GLU A 93 -3.72 6.71 4.98
C GLU A 93 -3.97 5.72 3.84
N HIS A 94 -3.17 4.66 3.77
CA HIS A 94 -3.30 3.64 2.73
C HIS A 94 -4.13 2.42 3.14
N GLY A 95 -4.89 2.57 4.24
CA GLY A 95 -5.97 1.68 4.66
C GLY A 95 -5.54 0.50 5.51
N PHE A 96 -4.27 0.43 5.90
CA PHE A 96 -3.85 -0.53 6.92
C PHE A 96 -4.33 -0.08 8.29
N ARG A 97 -4.59 -1.04 9.19
CA ARG A 97 -4.87 -0.73 10.59
C ARG A 97 -3.86 -1.43 11.49
N PRO A 98 -2.84 -0.71 11.98
CA PRO A 98 -1.97 -1.22 13.02
C PRO A 98 -2.75 -1.49 14.30
N SER A 99 -2.42 -2.58 15.00
CA SER A 99 -2.93 -2.89 16.33
C SER A 99 -2.42 -1.90 17.39
N ALA A 100 -3.05 -1.87 18.56
CA ALA A 100 -2.65 -0.99 19.65
C ALA A 100 -1.21 -1.26 20.12
N ASP A 101 -0.78 -2.51 20.09
CA ASP A 101 0.57 -2.96 20.45
C ASP A 101 1.58 -2.89 19.29
N ASN A 102 1.14 -2.48 18.09
CA ASN A 102 1.95 -2.38 16.87
C ASN A 102 2.55 -3.71 16.37
N LEU A 103 1.94 -4.85 16.77
CA LEU A 103 2.42 -6.19 16.40
C LEU A 103 1.67 -6.80 15.22
N GLU A 104 0.57 -6.18 14.81
CA GLU A 104 -0.24 -6.60 13.69
C GLU A 104 -0.60 -5.38 12.83
N ILE A 105 -0.72 -5.62 11.52
CA ILE A 105 -1.37 -4.70 10.59
C ILE A 105 -2.44 -5.49 9.84
N THR A 106 -3.64 -4.95 9.72
CA THR A 106 -4.67 -5.55 8.87
C THR A 106 -4.71 -4.88 7.51
N ARG A 107 -4.99 -5.66 6.46
CA ARG A 107 -5.20 -5.12 5.12
C ARG A 107 -6.48 -4.28 5.05
N PRO A 108 -6.57 -3.31 4.12
CA PRO A 108 -7.80 -2.58 3.87
C PRO A 108 -8.97 -3.52 3.55
N GLY A 109 -10.15 -3.23 4.10
CA GLY A 109 -11.36 -4.03 3.90
C GLY A 109 -11.42 -5.34 4.69
N SER A 110 -10.38 -5.71 5.44
CA SER A 110 -10.45 -6.86 6.35
C SER A 110 -11.27 -6.50 7.59
N ARG A 111 -12.47 -7.05 7.74
CA ARG A 111 -13.19 -7.05 9.03
C ARG A 111 -12.42 -7.94 9.99
N ARG A 112 -11.90 -7.39 11.09
CA ARG A 112 -11.52 -8.21 12.25
C ARG A 112 -12.82 -8.82 12.76
N VAL A 113 -12.96 -10.14 12.70
CA VAL A 113 -13.94 -10.85 13.53
C VAL A 113 -13.41 -10.68 14.96
N VAL A 114 -13.97 -9.71 15.68
CA VAL A 114 -13.74 -9.61 17.12
C VAL A 114 -14.51 -10.78 17.71
N VAL A 115 -13.82 -11.88 18.01
CA VAL A 115 -14.39 -12.91 18.86
C VAL A 115 -14.42 -12.32 20.26
N ILE A 116 -15.60 -11.87 20.69
CA ILE A 116 -15.85 -11.59 22.10
C ILE A 116 -16.07 -12.97 22.72
N LEU A 117 -15.08 -13.44 23.48
CA LEU A 117 -15.19 -14.61 24.36
C LEU A 117 -15.85 -14.19 25.68
#